data_AF-A0A2J7QCD0-F1
#
_entry.id   AF-A0A2J7QCD0-F1
#
_cell.length_a   1.000
_cell.length_b   1.000
_cell.length_c   1.000
_cell.angle_alpha   90.00
_cell.angle_beta   90.00
_cell.angle_gamma   90.00
#
_symmetry.space_group_name_H-M   'P 1'
#
loop_
_entity.id
_entity.type
_entity.pdbx_description
1 polymer ?
#
loop_
_entity_poly.entity_id
_entity_poly.type
_entity_poly.pdbx_seq_one_letter_code
_entity_poly.pdbx_strand_id
1 'polypeptide(L)'
;MASPQQKAFCVLEFAKTNSVVTVQLAFRRRFGINAPCPKNIRRWFRQFQESGCLCKGKISGRPRVSEEQVARIRAAFERSPRKSTNRASRELAIPQSTVWRVLTVRLHFKPYRLQLVQALTNDDKRKLMEFCDSMLEMMEDETFISRLIFSDEASFHLSGTVNCHNMRIWGTEHPHETVEHERDSPKVNVFCAVSQDKVYGPFSLNLQADSHDSFFNKMEHCPIGT
;
A
#
# COMPACT_ATOMS: atom_id res chain seq x y z
N MET A 1 -0.88 -7.94 -35.28
CA MET A 1 -1.62 -9.23 -35.32
C MET A 1 -2.66 -9.15 -36.43
N ALA A 2 -2.89 -10.23 -37.20
CA ALA A 2 -3.87 -10.21 -38.28
C ALA A 2 -5.31 -10.14 -37.75
N SER A 3 -6.15 -9.29 -38.36
CA SER A 3 -7.56 -9.11 -38.00
C SER A 3 -8.40 -10.35 -38.34
N PRO A 4 -9.59 -10.54 -37.75
CA PRO A 4 -10.49 -11.65 -38.10
C PRO A 4 -10.81 -11.70 -39.59
N GLN A 5 -11.06 -10.53 -40.21
CA GLN A 5 -11.33 -10.40 -41.65
C GLN A 5 -10.13 -10.82 -42.50
N GLN A 6 -8.92 -10.44 -42.09
CA GLN A 6 -7.68 -10.84 -42.76
C GLN A 6 -7.44 -12.35 -42.70
N LYS A 7 -7.72 -12.97 -41.55
CA LYS A 7 -7.63 -14.43 -41.39
C LYS A 7 -8.66 -15.15 -42.26
N ALA A 8 -9.91 -14.69 -42.25
CA ALA A 8 -10.98 -15.27 -43.06
C ALA A 8 -10.64 -15.19 -44.55
N PHE A 9 -10.14 -14.05 -45.02
CA PHE A 9 -9.67 -13.92 -46.41
C PHE A 9 -8.56 -14.93 -46.74
N CYS A 10 -7.56 -15.08 -45.88
CA CYS A 10 -6.48 -16.05 -46.10
C CYS A 10 -7.02 -17.48 -46.21
N VAL A 11 -7.98 -17.87 -45.37
CA VAL A 11 -8.59 -19.20 -45.39
C VAL A 11 -9.39 -19.43 -46.68
N LEU A 12 -10.22 -18.46 -47.09
CA LEU A 12 -11.03 -18.56 -48.30
C LEU A 12 -10.18 -18.64 -49.56
N GLU A 13 -9.14 -17.81 -49.68
CA GLU A 13 -8.24 -17.84 -50.83
C GLU A 13 -7.36 -19.09 -50.84
N PHE A 14 -6.95 -19.59 -49.66
CA PHE A 14 -6.19 -20.83 -49.57
C PHE A 14 -7.06 -22.04 -49.98
N ALA A 15 -8.34 -22.06 -49.60
CA ALA A 15 -9.28 -23.11 -49.99
C ALA A 15 -9.46 -23.20 -51.52
N LYS A 16 -9.44 -22.06 -52.22
CA LYS A 16 -9.58 -22.00 -53.68
C LYS A 16 -8.30 -22.43 -54.42
N THR A 17 -7.14 -22.01 -53.92
CA THR A 17 -5.90 -22.06 -54.70
C THR A 17 -4.90 -23.11 -54.23
N ASN A 18 -5.07 -23.64 -53.00
CA ASN A 18 -4.11 -24.51 -52.30
C ASN A 18 -2.65 -24.01 -52.31
N SER A 19 -2.42 -22.73 -52.63
CA SER A 19 -1.10 -22.15 -52.80
C SER A 19 -0.91 -20.97 -51.86
N VAL A 20 0.04 -21.10 -50.93
CA VAL A 20 0.37 -20.03 -49.99
C VAL A 20 0.86 -18.78 -50.72
N VAL A 21 1.63 -18.95 -51.80
CA VAL A 21 2.21 -17.84 -52.56
C VAL A 21 1.09 -17.01 -53.19
N THR A 22 0.09 -17.68 -53.79
CA THR A 22 -1.08 -17.01 -54.39
C THR A 22 -1.89 -16.26 -53.34
N VAL A 23 -2.10 -16.85 -52.16
CA VAL A 23 -2.79 -16.19 -51.05
C VAL A 23 -2.03 -14.95 -50.56
N GLN A 24 -0.69 -15.04 -50.42
CA GLN A 24 0.12 -13.90 -49.98
C GLN A 24 0.11 -12.76 -50.99
N LEU A 25 0.15 -13.05 -52.29
CA LEU A 25 0.03 -12.07 -53.36
C LEU A 25 -1.35 -11.40 -53.35
N ALA A 26 -2.42 -12.19 -53.28
CA ALA A 26 -3.80 -11.68 -53.18
C ALA A 26 -4.01 -10.85 -51.90
N PHE A 27 -3.41 -11.25 -50.79
CA PHE A 27 -3.46 -10.54 -49.51
C PHE A 27 -2.81 -9.16 -49.60
N ARG A 28 -1.61 -9.07 -50.20
CA ARG A 28 -0.91 -7.79 -50.42
C ARG A 28 -1.73 -6.88 -51.32
N ARG A 29 -2.29 -7.40 -52.42
CA ARG A 29 -3.15 -6.63 -53.34
C ARG A 29 -4.40 -6.08 -52.65
N ARG A 30 -5.03 -6.87 -51.78
CA ARG A 30 -6.30 -6.48 -51.13
C ARG A 30 -6.11 -5.55 -49.94
N PHE A 31 -5.08 -5.77 -49.12
CA PHE A 31 -4.92 -5.06 -47.84
C PHE A 31 -3.74 -4.09 -47.79
N GLY A 32 -2.86 -4.06 -48.79
CA GLY A 32 -1.72 -3.13 -48.85
C GLY A 32 -0.68 -3.32 -47.76
N ILE A 33 -0.73 -4.42 -47.00
CA ILE A 33 0.17 -4.71 -45.88
C ILE A 33 0.97 -6.00 -46.12
N ASN A 34 2.03 -6.18 -45.34
CA ASN A 34 2.84 -7.39 -45.37
C ASN A 34 1.99 -8.64 -45.10
N ALA A 35 2.14 -9.63 -45.98
CA ALA A 35 1.37 -10.86 -45.90
C ALA A 35 1.75 -11.70 -44.68
N PRO A 36 0.81 -12.44 -44.08
CA PRO A 36 1.09 -13.37 -43.01
C PRO A 36 2.07 -14.46 -43.44
N CYS A 37 2.88 -14.96 -42.51
CA CYS A 37 3.83 -16.02 -42.82
C CYS A 37 3.12 -17.32 -43.26
N PRO A 38 3.76 -18.15 -44.10
CA PRO A 38 3.17 -19.41 -44.59
C PRO A 38 2.63 -20.33 -43.50
N LYS A 39 3.34 -20.42 -42.37
CA LYS A 39 2.95 -21.24 -41.22
C LYS A 39 1.62 -20.78 -40.62
N ASN A 40 1.39 -19.46 -40.54
CA ASN A 40 0.14 -18.90 -40.01
C ASN A 40 -1.05 -19.16 -40.95
N ILE A 41 -0.85 -19.03 -42.27
CA ILE A 41 -1.90 -19.29 -43.27
C ILE A 41 -2.36 -20.75 -43.19
N ARG A 42 -1.42 -21.70 -43.19
CA ARG A 42 -1.74 -23.13 -43.05
C ARG A 42 -2.38 -23.44 -41.69
N ARG A 43 -1.91 -22.82 -40.61
CA ARG A 43 -2.48 -22.98 -39.26
C ARG A 43 -3.92 -22.49 -39.20
N TRP A 44 -4.24 -21.33 -39.76
CA TRP A 44 -5.60 -20.80 -39.79
C TRP A 44 -6.52 -21.68 -40.64
N PHE A 45 -6.05 -22.16 -41.79
CA PHE A 45 -6.81 -23.08 -42.63
C PHE A 45 -7.13 -24.38 -41.89
N ARG A 46 -6.13 -25.01 -41.25
CA ARG A 46 -6.33 -26.22 -40.44
C ARG A 46 -7.28 -25.96 -39.26
N GLN A 47 -7.05 -24.87 -38.52
CA GLN A 47 -7.93 -24.47 -37.42
C GLN A 47 -9.38 -24.32 -37.88
N PHE A 48 -9.60 -23.72 -39.05
CA PHE A 48 -10.93 -23.57 -39.62
C PHE A 48 -11.54 -24.91 -40.05
N GLN A 49 -10.77 -25.80 -40.67
CA GLN A 49 -11.24 -27.14 -41.04
C GLN A 49 -11.62 -27.99 -39.83
N GLU A 50 -10.86 -27.92 -38.74
CA GLU A 50 -11.07 -28.74 -37.54
C GLU A 50 -12.19 -28.19 -36.63
N SER A 51 -12.27 -26.86 -36.46
CA SER A 51 -13.13 -26.25 -35.44
C SER A 51 -14.21 -25.31 -35.99
N GLY A 52 -14.19 -24.99 -37.30
CA GLY A 52 -15.10 -24.03 -37.91
C GLY A 52 -14.92 -22.57 -37.47
N CYS A 53 -13.98 -22.26 -36.56
CA CYS A 53 -13.80 -20.92 -36.00
C CYS A 53 -12.31 -20.50 -35.98
N LEU A 54 -12.07 -19.24 -36.38
CA LEU A 54 -10.74 -18.59 -36.38
C LEU A 54 -10.46 -17.77 -35.11
N CYS A 55 -11.31 -17.96 -34.11
CA CYS A 55 -11.25 -17.27 -32.84
C CYS A 55 -10.01 -17.74 -32.05
N LYS A 56 -9.45 -16.88 -31.20
CA LYS A 56 -8.39 -17.33 -30.28
C LYS A 56 -9.04 -18.29 -29.28
N GLY A 57 -8.46 -19.49 -29.12
CA GLY A 57 -8.89 -20.41 -28.07
C GLY A 57 -8.74 -19.78 -26.68
N LYS A 58 -9.46 -20.33 -25.69
CA LYS A 58 -9.31 -19.92 -24.29
C LYS A 58 -7.84 -20.10 -23.90
N ILE A 59 -7.16 -19.00 -23.61
CA ILE A 59 -5.82 -19.05 -23.04
C ILE A 59 -6.01 -19.47 -21.59
N SER A 60 -5.39 -20.57 -21.17
CA SER A 60 -5.32 -20.91 -19.76
C SER A 60 -4.61 -19.77 -19.04
N GLY A 61 -5.33 -19.04 -18.20
CA GLY A 61 -4.77 -17.95 -17.41
C GLY A 61 -3.70 -18.43 -16.44
N ARG A 62 -3.09 -17.49 -15.70
CA ARG A 62 -2.14 -17.81 -14.64
C ARG A 62 -2.76 -18.83 -13.66
N PRO A 63 -2.05 -19.92 -13.31
CA PRO A 63 -2.55 -20.91 -12.37
C PRO A 63 -3.07 -20.26 -11.08
N ARG A 64 -4.22 -20.73 -10.61
CA ARG A 64 -4.79 -20.30 -9.32
C ARG A 64 -3.94 -20.86 -8.19
N VAL A 65 -3.84 -20.09 -7.10
CA VAL A 65 -3.29 -20.58 -5.83
C VAL A 65 -4.12 -21.78 -5.38
N SER A 66 -3.47 -22.86 -4.96
CA SER A 66 -4.14 -24.08 -4.47
C SER A 66 -4.99 -23.78 -3.24
N GLU A 67 -6.11 -24.48 -3.07
CA GLU A 67 -7.00 -24.28 -1.93
C GLU A 67 -6.33 -24.63 -0.58
N GLU A 68 -5.36 -25.55 -0.57
CA GLU A 68 -4.55 -25.85 0.61
C GLU A 68 -3.73 -24.64 1.08
N GLN A 69 -3.06 -23.93 0.17
CA GLN A 69 -2.34 -22.69 0.48
C GLN A 69 -3.29 -21.59 0.97
N VAL A 70 -4.50 -21.51 0.42
CA VAL A 70 -5.52 -20.55 0.88
C VAL A 70 -5.92 -20.87 2.32
N ALA A 71 -6.16 -22.14 2.65
CA ALA A 71 -6.49 -22.59 4.00
C ALA A 71 -5.36 -22.29 5.00
N ARG A 72 -4.10 -22.54 4.62
CA ARG A 72 -2.92 -22.21 5.45
C ARG A 72 -2.82 -20.72 5.74
N ILE A 73 -3.04 -19.87 4.73
CA ILE A 73 -3.03 -18.41 4.92
C ILE A 73 -4.20 -18.00 5.82
N ARG A 74 -5.41 -18.53 5.59
CA ARG A 74 -6.59 -18.22 6.42
C ARG A 74 -6.32 -18.53 7.90
N ALA A 75 -5.91 -19.77 8.21
CA ALA A 75 -5.63 -20.18 9.58
C ALA A 75 -4.54 -19.32 10.25
N ALA A 76 -3.52 -18.90 9.49
CA ALA A 76 -2.46 -18.05 10.02
C ALA A 76 -2.92 -16.65 10.44
N PHE A 77 -3.95 -16.11 9.78
CA PHE A 77 -4.54 -14.81 10.06
C PHE A 77 -5.73 -14.89 11.03
N GLU A 78 -6.48 -15.99 11.05
CA GLU A 78 -7.45 -16.27 12.11
C GLU A 78 -6.77 -16.40 13.48
N ARG A 79 -5.62 -17.08 13.54
CA ARG A 79 -4.81 -17.18 14.76
C ARG A 79 -4.19 -15.84 15.19
N SER A 80 -3.89 -14.96 14.24
CA SER A 80 -3.23 -13.69 14.52
C SER A 80 -3.61 -12.64 13.47
N PRO A 81 -4.76 -11.95 13.68
CA PRO A 81 -5.29 -10.97 12.72
C PRO A 81 -4.37 -9.77 12.47
N ARG A 82 -3.50 -9.46 13.44
CA ARG A 82 -2.54 -8.35 13.43
C ARG A 82 -1.24 -8.66 12.67
N LYS A 83 -1.10 -9.88 12.15
CA LYS A 83 0.13 -10.33 11.51
C LYS A 83 0.40 -9.56 10.22
N SER A 84 1.65 -9.17 9.99
CA SER A 84 2.04 -8.55 8.72
C SER A 84 2.11 -9.58 7.60
N THR A 85 1.82 -9.16 6.37
CA THR A 85 1.92 -10.04 5.18
C THR A 85 3.36 -10.49 4.91
N ASN A 86 4.36 -9.67 5.27
CA ASN A 86 5.78 -10.05 5.22
C ASN A 86 6.11 -11.15 6.24
N ARG A 87 5.61 -11.04 7.47
CA ARG A 87 5.80 -12.07 8.49
C ARG A 87 5.13 -13.38 8.08
N ALA A 88 3.88 -13.32 7.61
CA ALA A 88 3.17 -14.49 7.08
C ALA A 88 3.89 -15.11 5.88
N SER A 89 4.49 -14.29 5.01
CA SER A 89 5.30 -14.76 3.88
C SER A 89 6.49 -15.60 4.33
N ARG A 90 7.24 -15.13 5.34
CA ARG A 90 8.39 -15.84 5.91
C ARG A 90 7.95 -17.12 6.64
N GLU A 91 6.91 -17.03 7.48
CA GLU A 91 6.40 -18.18 8.26
C GLU A 91 5.83 -19.30 7.37
N LEU A 92 5.14 -18.95 6.28
CA LEU A 92 4.48 -19.92 5.40
C LEU A 92 5.33 -20.36 4.21
N ALA A 93 6.50 -19.71 4.00
CA ALA A 93 7.33 -19.83 2.80
C ALA A 93 6.53 -19.56 1.50
N ILE A 94 5.64 -18.56 1.54
CA ILE A 94 4.81 -18.15 0.39
C ILE A 94 5.20 -16.71 0.02
N PRO A 95 5.36 -16.36 -1.26
CA PRO A 95 5.65 -14.98 -1.65
C PRO A 95 4.61 -13.99 -1.11
N GLN A 96 5.05 -12.87 -0.56
CA GLN A 96 4.17 -11.88 0.07
C GLN A 96 3.04 -11.40 -0.88
N SER A 97 3.32 -11.25 -2.17
CA SER A 97 2.33 -10.88 -3.19
C SER A 97 1.19 -11.90 -3.31
N THR A 98 1.48 -13.18 -3.08
CA THR A 98 0.49 -14.25 -3.07
C THR A 98 -0.34 -14.20 -1.79
N VAL A 99 0.29 -13.98 -0.64
CA VAL A 99 -0.41 -13.79 0.64
C VAL A 99 -1.38 -12.62 0.54
N TRP A 100 -0.91 -11.47 0.06
CA TRP A 100 -1.75 -10.28 -0.17
C TRP A 100 -2.94 -10.59 -1.07
N ARG A 101 -2.69 -11.19 -2.24
CA ARG A 101 -3.75 -11.52 -3.20
C ARG A 101 -4.77 -12.49 -2.62
N VAL A 102 -4.34 -13.48 -1.84
CA VAL A 102 -5.25 -14.42 -1.18
C VAL A 102 -6.11 -13.68 -0.16
N LEU A 103 -5.53 -12.86 0.70
CA LEU A 103 -6.27 -12.08 1.69
C LEU A 103 -7.33 -11.18 1.04
N THR A 104 -6.94 -10.38 0.04
CA THR A 104 -7.84 -9.36 -0.51
C THR A 104 -8.82 -9.91 -1.55
N VAL A 105 -8.41 -10.87 -2.39
CA VAL A 105 -9.21 -11.35 -3.53
C VAL A 105 -9.97 -12.63 -3.21
N ARG A 106 -9.38 -13.55 -2.43
CA ARG A 106 -9.99 -14.86 -2.14
C ARG A 106 -10.73 -14.88 -0.82
N LEU A 107 -10.18 -14.22 0.20
CA LEU A 107 -10.76 -14.16 1.55
C LEU A 107 -11.57 -12.88 1.80
N HIS A 108 -11.44 -11.87 0.93
CA HIS A 108 -12.08 -10.56 1.07
C HIS A 108 -11.77 -9.85 2.40
N PHE A 109 -10.60 -10.13 2.98
CA PHE A 109 -10.14 -9.43 4.17
C PHE A 109 -9.71 -8.02 3.81
N LYS A 110 -10.09 -7.07 4.67
CA LYS A 110 -9.70 -5.67 4.60
C LYS A 110 -8.65 -5.39 5.66
N PRO A 111 -7.60 -4.62 5.32
CA PRO A 111 -6.64 -4.15 6.30
C PRO A 111 -7.19 -2.91 7.02
N TYR A 112 -7.54 -3.05 8.29
CA TYR A 112 -7.96 -1.95 9.14
C TYR A 112 -6.77 -1.34 9.86
N ARG A 113 -6.56 -0.04 9.69
CA ARG A 113 -5.50 0.70 10.40
C ARG A 113 -5.97 0.97 11.83
N LEU A 114 -5.12 0.69 12.80
CA LEU A 114 -5.38 1.11 14.17
C LEU A 114 -5.31 2.63 14.27
N GLN A 115 -6.36 3.23 14.83
CA GLN A 115 -6.40 4.63 15.19
C GLN A 115 -6.27 4.73 16.70
N LEU A 116 -5.25 5.47 17.14
CA LEU A 116 -5.19 5.92 18.53
C LEU A 116 -6.09 7.15 18.62
N VAL A 117 -7.23 7.00 19.29
CA VAL A 117 -8.17 8.09 19.52
C VAL A 117 -8.12 8.45 20.99
N GLN A 118 -7.90 9.73 21.30
CA GLN A 118 -8.09 10.24 22.65
C GLN A 118 -9.59 10.38 22.90
N ALA A 119 -10.07 9.86 24.03
CA ALA A 119 -11.46 10.03 24.42
C ALA A 119 -11.68 11.48 24.91
N LEU A 120 -12.06 12.36 24.00
CA LEU A 120 -12.36 13.76 24.32
C LEU A 120 -13.75 13.87 24.96
N THR A 121 -13.82 14.53 26.12
CA THR A 121 -15.08 14.90 26.75
C THR A 121 -15.66 16.14 26.05
N ASN A 122 -16.94 16.45 26.30
CA ASN A 122 -17.54 17.68 25.80
C ASN A 122 -16.89 18.94 26.41
N ASP A 123 -16.35 18.82 27.63
CA ASP A 123 -15.62 19.91 28.29
C ASP A 123 -14.28 20.18 27.59
N ASP A 124 -13.55 19.13 27.21
CA ASP A 124 -12.30 19.25 26.45
C ASP A 124 -12.54 19.97 25.12
N LYS A 125 -13.65 19.65 24.43
CA LYS A 125 -14.01 20.33 23.19
C LYS A 125 -14.24 21.83 23.38
N ARG A 126 -14.88 22.24 24.50
CA ARG A 126 -15.10 23.65 24.80
C ARG A 126 -13.77 24.35 25.07
N LYS A 127 -12.90 23.76 25.89
CA LYS A 127 -11.56 24.30 26.17
C LYS A 127 -10.70 24.43 24.90
N LEU A 128 -10.78 23.45 24.00
CA LEU A 128 -10.10 23.52 22.71
C LEU A 128 -10.62 24.67 21.84
N MET A 129 -11.93 24.93 21.84
CA MET A 129 -12.51 26.08 21.14
C MET A 129 -12.02 27.40 21.74
N GLU A 130 -12.11 27.56 23.06
CA GLU A 130 -11.64 28.77 23.76
C GLU A 130 -10.15 29.01 23.51
N PHE A 131 -9.33 27.96 23.49
CA PHE A 131 -7.91 28.04 23.14
C PHE A 131 -7.70 28.50 21.70
N CYS A 132 -8.41 27.91 20.74
CA CYS A 132 -8.32 28.30 19.33
C CYS A 132 -8.71 29.76 19.12
N ASP A 133 -9.81 30.21 19.74
CA ASP A 133 -10.27 31.60 19.63
C ASP A 133 -9.23 32.56 20.22
N SER A 134 -8.69 32.26 21.41
CA SER A 134 -7.62 33.06 22.01
C SER A 134 -6.36 33.08 21.16
N MET A 135 -5.99 31.95 20.54
CA MET A 135 -4.81 31.88 19.67
C MET A 135 -5.01 32.71 18.40
N LEU A 136 -6.23 32.75 17.84
CA LEU A 136 -6.56 33.60 16.70
C LEU A 136 -6.45 35.09 17.04
N GLU A 137 -6.92 35.51 18.21
CA GLU A 137 -6.75 36.89 18.68
C GLU A 137 -5.27 37.26 18.86
N MET A 138 -4.47 36.36 19.44
CA MET A 138 -3.02 36.59 19.59
C MET A 138 -2.28 36.65 18.25
N MET A 139 -2.80 36.01 17.20
CA MET A 139 -2.22 36.06 15.85
C MET A 139 -2.45 37.40 15.14
N GLU A 140 -3.28 38.31 15.66
CA GLU A 140 -3.39 39.68 15.14
C GLU A 140 -2.12 40.51 15.40
N ASP A 141 -1.31 40.13 16.40
CA ASP A 141 0.03 40.69 16.60
C ASP A 141 1.04 40.02 15.66
N GLU A 142 1.50 40.76 14.65
CA GLU A 142 2.50 40.34 13.67
C GLU A 142 3.82 39.85 14.31
N THR A 143 4.12 40.26 15.55
CA THR A 143 5.32 39.82 16.28
C THR A 143 5.12 38.52 17.06
N PHE A 144 3.87 38.06 17.25
CA PHE A 144 3.56 36.89 18.06
C PHE A 144 4.20 35.61 17.52
N ILE A 145 4.09 35.35 16.20
CA ILE A 145 4.64 34.15 15.57
C ILE A 145 6.15 34.05 15.74
N SER A 146 6.86 35.19 15.66
CA SER A 146 8.32 35.21 15.83
C SER A 146 8.77 34.85 17.25
N ARG A 147 7.90 35.05 18.25
CA ARG A 147 8.16 34.71 19.66
C ARG A 147 7.62 33.34 20.06
N LEU A 148 6.79 32.73 19.21
CA LEU A 148 6.14 31.47 19.51
C LEU A 148 7.13 30.30 19.33
N ILE A 149 7.24 29.49 20.38
CA ILE A 149 8.05 28.28 20.38
C ILE A 149 7.14 27.10 20.72
N PHE A 150 7.01 26.16 19.79
CA PHE A 150 6.34 24.88 20.04
C PHE A 150 7.34 23.90 20.60
N SER A 151 6.96 23.14 21.61
CA SER A 151 7.79 22.05 22.13
C SER A 151 6.97 20.80 22.31
N ASP A 152 7.59 19.65 22.11
CA ASP A 152 6.95 18.35 22.30
C ASP A 152 7.96 17.32 22.81
N GLU A 153 7.43 16.28 23.47
CA GLU A 153 8.19 15.15 23.97
C GLU A 153 7.78 13.88 23.21
N ALA A 154 8.74 13.25 22.54
CA ALA A 154 8.54 11.98 21.87
C ALA A 154 9.15 10.83 22.68
N SER A 155 8.32 9.85 23.05
CA SER A 155 8.79 8.60 23.68
C SER A 155 9.13 7.55 22.62
N PHE A 156 10.37 7.05 22.63
CA PHE A 156 10.82 5.95 21.77
C PHE A 156 11.01 4.68 22.59
N HIS A 157 10.12 3.71 22.39
CA HIS A 157 10.18 2.42 23.07
C HIS A 157 11.22 1.49 22.41
N LEU A 158 12.17 0.96 23.19
CA LEU A 158 13.19 0.04 22.71
C LEU A 158 12.66 -1.36 22.43
N SER A 159 11.50 -1.71 23.00
CA SER A 159 10.85 -3.01 22.83
C SER A 159 10.21 -3.22 21.46
N GLY A 160 10.13 -2.17 20.61
CA GLY A 160 9.49 -2.24 19.29
C GLY A 160 7.99 -2.56 19.34
N THR A 161 7.39 -2.52 20.53
CA THR A 161 6.01 -2.95 20.75
C THR A 161 5.08 -1.85 20.25
N VAL A 162 4.38 -2.15 19.17
CA VAL A 162 3.30 -1.36 18.57
C VAL A 162 3.77 -0.09 17.84
N ASN A 163 4.26 -0.28 16.61
CA ASN A 163 4.23 0.81 15.63
C ASN A 163 2.80 0.94 15.07
N CYS A 164 1.98 1.81 15.67
CA CYS A 164 0.59 2.11 15.25
C CYS A 164 0.48 2.50 13.77
N HIS A 165 1.56 3.02 13.16
CA HIS A 165 1.58 3.37 11.74
C HIS A 165 1.55 2.13 10.83
N ASN A 166 2.22 1.06 11.26
CA ASN A 166 2.38 -0.17 10.48
C ASN A 166 1.46 -1.31 10.94
N MET A 167 0.75 -1.14 12.06
CA MET A 167 -0.16 -2.14 12.59
C MET A 167 -1.51 -2.11 11.86
N ARG A 168 -1.83 -3.22 11.22
CA ARG A 168 -3.12 -3.44 10.53
C ARG A 168 -3.76 -4.69 11.07
N ILE A 169 -5.05 -4.63 11.33
CA ILE A 169 -5.86 -5.80 11.65
C ILE A 169 -6.54 -6.25 10.37
N TRP A 170 -6.38 -7.52 10.01
CA TRP A 170 -7.04 -8.12 8.86
C TRP A 170 -8.34 -8.79 9.31
N GLY A 171 -9.44 -8.45 8.65
CA GLY A 171 -10.74 -9.08 8.90
C GLY A 171 -11.73 -8.78 7.79
N THR A 172 -12.85 -9.50 7.76
CA THR A 172 -13.98 -9.20 6.86
C THR A 172 -14.77 -7.98 7.34
N GLU A 173 -14.83 -7.79 8.65
CA GLU A 173 -15.54 -6.71 9.34
C GLU A 173 -14.58 -5.92 10.23
N HIS A 174 -15.00 -4.71 10.62
CA HIS A 174 -14.19 -3.85 11.48
C HIS A 174 -14.17 -4.44 12.91
N PRO A 175 -13.00 -4.73 13.50
CA PRO A 175 -12.94 -5.50 14.74
C PRO A 175 -13.50 -4.78 15.98
N HIS A 176 -13.68 -3.44 15.93
CA HIS A 176 -14.03 -2.60 17.09
C HIS A 176 -13.18 -2.91 18.36
N GLU A 177 -11.98 -3.44 18.16
CA GLU A 177 -11.08 -3.85 19.24
C GLU A 177 -10.32 -2.64 19.77
N THR A 178 -10.38 -2.43 21.08
CA THR A 178 -9.45 -1.56 21.80
C THR A 178 -8.19 -2.37 22.14
N VAL A 179 -7.02 -1.82 21.82
CA VAL A 179 -5.74 -2.44 22.18
C VAL A 179 -5.19 -1.70 23.37
N GLU A 180 -5.14 -2.37 24.52
CA GLU A 180 -4.43 -1.84 25.68
C GLU A 180 -2.92 -1.88 25.42
N HIS A 181 -2.27 -0.76 25.72
CA HIS A 181 -0.83 -0.58 25.51
C HIS A 181 -0.13 -0.64 26.87
N GLU A 182 0.80 -1.59 27.03
CA GLU A 182 1.65 -1.72 28.21
C GLU A 182 2.61 -0.51 28.30
N ARG A 183 2.46 0.30 29.36
CA ARG A 183 3.15 1.59 29.49
C ARG A 183 4.61 1.48 29.93
N ASP A 184 5.02 0.33 30.48
CA ASP A 184 6.26 0.19 31.26
C ASP A 184 7.42 -0.47 30.50
N SER A 185 7.45 -0.36 29.17
CA SER A 185 8.61 -0.79 28.39
C SER A 185 9.76 0.23 28.47
N PRO A 186 11.05 -0.22 28.45
CA PRO A 186 12.19 0.69 28.39
C PRO A 186 12.06 1.66 27.23
N LYS A 187 12.06 2.96 27.54
CA LYS A 187 11.88 4.03 26.57
C LYS A 187 12.93 5.12 26.75
N VAL A 188 13.30 5.74 25.64
CA VAL A 188 14.08 6.97 25.60
C VAL A 188 13.11 8.08 25.27
N ASN A 189 13.02 9.09 26.13
CA ASN A 189 12.24 10.27 25.83
C ASN A 189 13.15 11.32 25.22
N VAL A 190 12.69 11.93 24.12
CA VAL A 190 13.41 12.98 23.44
C VAL A 190 12.54 14.21 23.44
N PHE A 191 13.11 15.32 23.88
CA PHE A 191 12.48 16.62 23.86
C PHE A 191 13.04 17.47 22.72
N CYS A 192 12.17 18.17 22.01
CA CYS A 192 12.55 19.12 20.98
C CYS A 192 11.59 20.30 21.01
N ALA A 193 12.11 21.48 20.70
CA ALA A 193 11.31 22.66 20.47
C ALA A 193 11.63 23.28 19.11
N VAL A 194 10.68 24.00 18.53
CA VAL A 194 10.74 24.60 17.21
C VAL A 194 10.11 25.98 17.29
N SER A 195 10.85 26.99 16.85
CA SER A 195 10.33 28.32 16.55
C SER A 195 10.32 28.55 15.04
N GLN A 196 9.87 29.73 14.60
CA GLN A 196 9.93 30.14 13.20
C GLN A 196 11.35 30.02 12.60
N ASP A 197 12.37 30.34 13.39
CA ASP A 197 13.75 30.51 12.90
C ASP A 197 14.67 29.33 13.20
N LYS A 198 14.34 28.49 14.20
CA LYS A 198 15.28 27.47 14.68
C LYS A 198 14.58 26.27 15.33
N VAL A 199 15.26 25.13 15.24
CA VAL A 199 14.98 23.93 16.04
C VAL A 199 15.94 23.88 17.24
N TYR A 200 15.38 23.71 18.43
CA TYR A 200 16.08 23.59 19.71
C TYR A 200 16.02 22.13 20.18
N GLY A 201 17.14 21.42 20.17
CA GLY A 201 17.19 19.98 20.47
C GLY A 201 17.23 19.12 19.20
N PRO A 202 17.51 17.80 19.31
CA PRO A 202 16.92 16.88 20.28
C PRO A 202 17.71 16.70 21.59
N PHE A 203 17.01 16.79 22.72
CA PHE A 203 17.56 16.50 24.05
C PHE A 203 17.07 15.13 24.52
N SER A 204 18.00 14.21 24.78
CA SER A 204 17.67 12.89 25.35
C SER A 204 17.45 13.03 26.85
N LEU A 205 16.32 12.52 27.34
CA LEU A 205 15.94 12.55 28.75
C LEU A 205 16.25 11.20 29.38
N ASN A 206 17.17 11.21 30.35
CA ASN A 206 17.37 10.06 31.23
C ASN A 206 16.40 10.18 32.41
N LEU A 207 15.60 9.13 32.64
CA LEU A 207 14.45 9.06 33.56
C LEU A 207 14.75 9.29 35.06
N GLN A 208 15.89 9.89 35.44
CA GLN A 208 16.28 10.01 36.84
C GLN A 208 16.63 11.41 37.35
N ALA A 209 16.57 12.50 36.56
CA ALA A 209 17.04 13.79 37.10
C ALA A 209 16.50 15.11 36.51
N ASP A 210 15.58 15.13 35.55
CA ASP A 210 15.23 16.39 34.88
C ASP A 210 13.80 16.85 35.25
N SER A 211 13.68 17.89 36.09
CA SER A 211 12.44 18.63 36.36
C SER A 211 12.13 19.63 35.23
N HIS A 212 10.87 20.06 35.07
CA HIS A 212 10.44 21.03 34.04
C HIS A 212 11.31 22.32 33.97
N ASP A 213 11.87 22.75 35.11
CA ASP A 213 12.76 23.93 35.21
C ASP A 213 14.16 23.70 34.61
N SER A 214 14.62 22.45 34.56
CA SER A 214 15.89 22.10 33.91
C SER A 214 15.84 22.24 32.38
N PHE A 215 14.63 22.28 31.79
CA PHE A 215 14.41 22.36 30.35
C PHE A 215 14.57 23.77 29.79
N PHE A 216 13.98 24.77 30.46
CA PHE A 216 14.15 26.17 30.07
C PHE A 216 15.63 26.58 30.13
N ASN A 217 16.33 26.15 31.17
CA ASN A 217 17.77 26.35 31.30
C ASN A 217 18.57 25.72 30.13
N LYS A 218 18.19 24.51 29.67
CA LYS A 218 18.86 23.87 28.51
C LYS A 218 18.57 24.58 27.18
N MET A 219 17.40 25.23 27.03
CA MET A 219 17.12 26.08 25.86
C MET A 219 17.91 27.40 25.89
N GLU A 220 18.01 28.05 27.05
CA GLU A 220 18.78 29.31 27.20
C GLU A 220 20.27 29.14 26.93
N HIS A 221 20.83 27.96 27.25
CA HIS A 221 22.26 27.65 27.06
C HIS A 221 22.55 26.95 25.72
N CYS A 222 21.56 26.78 24.84
CA CYS A 222 21.76 26.15 23.54
C CYS A 222 22.48 27.15 22.61
N PRO A 223 23.74 26.89 22.20
CA PRO A 223 24.50 27.86 21.41
C PRO A 223 23.73 28.24 20.15
N ILE A 224 23.64 29.55 19.91
CA ILE A 224 23.12 30.12 18.67
C ILE A 224 24.14 29.77 17.58
N GLY A 225 23.97 28.61 16.95
CA GLY A 225 24.70 28.27 15.74
C GLY A 225 24.29 29.22 14.64
N THR A 226 25.17 30.16 14.30
CA THR A 226 25.21 30.87 13.01
C THR A 226 25.63 29.92 11.89
#